data_AF-A0AAZ3QV55-F1
#
_entry.id   AF-A0AAZ3QV55-F1
#
_cell.length_a   1.000
_cell.length_b   1.000
_cell.length_c   1.000
_cell.angle_alpha   90.00
_cell.angle_beta   90.00
_cell.angle_gamma   90.00
#
_symmetry.space_group_name_H-M   'P 1'
#
loop_
_entity.id
_entity.type
_entity.pdbx_description
1 polymer ?
#
loop_
_entity_poly.entity_id
_entity_poly.type
_entity_poly.pdbx_seq_one_letter_code
_entity_poly.pdbx_strand_id
1 'polypeptide(L)'
;SSSSPPLASVMWDKVLSKVKKAVVFMDDKCAESLHWNGGATSVFEAGARNLKEFSSFEAGGENEPKAVFVVSTLLKGRTADIIKDIIGLSHFQYCVVFTTVAHSIQLLANNVTAELEENPVFQQFEEKLSEWMGDMNYTAEVIHAPVVFTQVSPQLLLTPIFAHLFPLLFVSLTDFDMQSLTPELQIEIKTLTCAVNSMFESTSTQEENFAVGPMSRLIAGELANHPQAKSRRKTATNKASIVFIDSKRRTLENGFLVIMLLYLFLFSHHFKLNFV
;
A
#
# COMPACT_ATOMS: atom_id res chain seq x y z
N SER A 1 -13.71 -7.87 -26.48
CA SER A 1 -13.92 -8.20 -25.06
C SER A 1 -13.06 -7.26 -24.23
N SER A 2 -13.67 -6.27 -23.57
CA SER A 2 -12.94 -5.38 -22.66
C SER A 2 -12.58 -6.15 -21.40
N SER A 3 -11.37 -6.71 -21.34
CA SER A 3 -10.83 -7.21 -20.07
C SER A 3 -10.76 -6.04 -19.10
N SER A 4 -11.44 -6.15 -17.95
CA SER A 4 -11.28 -5.20 -16.85
C SER A 4 -9.79 -5.05 -16.54
N PRO A 5 -9.29 -3.83 -16.30
CA PRO A 5 -7.87 -3.62 -16.02
C PRO A 5 -7.42 -4.46 -14.82
N PRO A 6 -6.15 -4.92 -14.82
CA PRO A 6 -5.52 -5.55 -13.66
C PRO A 6 -5.79 -4.79 -12.36
N LEU A 7 -6.11 -5.49 -11.28
CA LEU A 7 -6.46 -4.87 -10.00
C LEU A 7 -5.32 -3.99 -9.44
N ALA A 8 -4.09 -4.44 -9.65
CA ALA A 8 -2.90 -3.68 -9.27
C ALA A 8 -2.70 -2.42 -10.14
N SER A 9 -3.12 -2.42 -11.40
CA SER A 9 -3.03 -1.23 -12.26
C SER A 9 -4.02 -0.15 -11.81
N VAL A 10 -5.22 -0.53 -11.36
CA VAL A 10 -6.21 0.42 -10.82
C VAL A 10 -5.68 1.21 -9.63
N MET A 11 -4.85 0.58 -8.78
CA MET A 11 -4.24 1.27 -7.63
C MET A 11 -3.18 2.29 -8.09
N TRP A 12 -2.41 1.96 -9.12
CA TRP A 12 -1.43 2.86 -9.73
C TRP A 12 -2.06 4.00 -10.55
N ASP A 13 -3.25 3.81 -11.12
CA ASP A 13 -3.95 4.84 -11.89
C ASP A 13 -4.15 6.14 -11.09
N LYS A 14 -4.39 6.03 -9.77
CA LYS A 14 -4.47 7.21 -8.87
C LYS A 14 -3.16 8.00 -8.88
N VAL A 15 -2.03 7.32 -8.76
CA VAL A 15 -0.70 7.95 -8.77
C VAL A 15 -0.42 8.54 -10.15
N LEU A 16 -0.58 7.73 -11.21
CA LEU A 16 -0.31 8.13 -12.60
C LEU A 16 -1.17 9.33 -13.04
N SER A 17 -2.39 9.48 -12.52
CA SER A 17 -3.23 10.65 -12.81
C SER A 17 -2.62 11.98 -12.35
N LYS A 18 -1.70 11.96 -11.37
CA LYS A 18 -1.07 13.14 -10.78
C LYS A 18 0.38 13.37 -11.21
N VAL A 19 1.05 12.45 -11.94
CA VAL A 19 2.49 12.62 -12.28
C VAL A 19 2.78 13.57 -13.44
N LYS A 20 1.76 14.00 -14.19
CA LYS A 20 1.96 14.89 -15.34
C LYS A 20 2.74 16.16 -14.96
N LYS A 21 3.84 16.39 -15.68
CA LYS A 21 4.85 17.46 -15.51
C LYS A 21 5.59 17.45 -14.17
N ALA A 22 5.53 16.36 -13.40
CA ALA A 22 6.16 16.26 -12.09
C ALA A 22 7.51 15.55 -12.13
N VAL A 23 8.35 15.83 -11.15
CA VAL A 23 9.43 14.95 -10.71
C VAL A 23 8.85 13.98 -9.70
N VAL A 24 9.04 12.69 -9.93
CA VAL A 24 8.54 11.64 -9.04
C VAL A 24 9.68 11.16 -8.16
N PHE A 25 9.50 11.18 -6.85
CA PHE A 25 10.43 10.61 -5.87
C PHE A 25 9.79 9.37 -5.25
N MET A 26 10.50 8.25 -5.23
CA MET A 26 9.92 6.97 -4.83
C MET A 26 10.88 6.14 -3.98
N ASP A 27 10.37 5.53 -2.91
CA ASP A 27 11.15 4.60 -2.10
C ASP A 27 11.29 3.22 -2.77
N ASP A 28 12.26 2.43 -2.32
CA ASP A 28 12.60 1.13 -2.93
C ASP A 28 11.41 0.18 -3.01
N LYS A 29 10.56 0.16 -1.98
CA LYS A 29 9.39 -0.71 -1.87
C LYS A 29 8.33 -0.33 -2.92
N CYS A 30 8.04 0.96 -3.07
CA CYS A 30 7.13 1.43 -4.11
C CYS A 30 7.74 1.26 -5.51
N ALA A 31 9.04 1.44 -5.67
CA ALA A 31 9.76 1.24 -6.94
C ALA A 31 9.72 -0.22 -7.40
N GLU A 32 9.90 -1.17 -6.48
CA GLU A 32 9.72 -2.59 -6.75
C GLU A 32 8.27 -2.88 -7.19
N SER A 33 7.28 -2.35 -6.47
CA SER A 33 5.88 -2.50 -6.86
C SER A 33 5.59 -1.93 -8.26
N LEU A 34 6.14 -0.75 -8.58
CA LEU A 34 6.01 -0.15 -9.90
C LEU A 34 6.64 -1.02 -10.99
N HIS A 35 7.83 -1.58 -10.72
CA HIS A 35 8.57 -2.43 -11.66
C HIS A 35 7.68 -3.57 -12.19
N TRP A 36 6.91 -4.22 -11.31
CA TRP A 36 5.99 -5.30 -11.68
C TRP A 36 4.68 -4.82 -12.35
N ASN A 37 4.34 -3.54 -12.23
CA ASN A 37 3.08 -2.96 -12.73
C ASN A 37 3.29 -1.99 -13.91
N GLY A 38 4.22 -2.32 -14.82
CA GLY A 38 4.50 -1.53 -16.02
C GLY A 38 5.82 -0.74 -15.98
N GLY A 39 6.47 -0.71 -14.82
CA GLY A 39 7.80 -0.13 -14.64
C GLY A 39 7.86 1.38 -14.84
N ALA A 40 9.07 1.92 -14.91
CA ALA A 40 9.30 3.36 -15.03
C ALA A 40 8.66 3.96 -16.31
N THR A 41 8.54 3.18 -17.37
CA THR A 41 7.92 3.62 -18.64
C THR A 41 6.51 4.14 -18.44
N SER A 42 5.69 3.49 -17.60
CA SER A 42 4.31 3.92 -17.35
C SER A 42 4.22 5.30 -16.70
N VAL A 43 5.20 5.64 -15.85
CA VAL A 43 5.31 6.96 -15.20
C VAL A 43 5.67 8.06 -16.22
N PHE A 44 6.59 7.77 -17.15
CA PHE A 44 6.95 8.70 -18.22
C PHE A 44 5.83 8.86 -19.25
N GLU A 45 5.14 7.78 -19.62
CA GLU A 45 3.98 7.82 -20.51
C GLU A 45 2.81 8.63 -19.90
N ALA A 46 2.66 8.58 -18.57
CA ALA A 46 1.74 9.44 -17.83
C ALA A 46 2.20 10.92 -17.74
N GLY A 47 3.39 11.24 -18.28
CA GLY A 47 3.88 12.59 -18.47
C GLY A 47 4.76 13.11 -17.33
N ALA A 48 5.32 12.23 -16.49
CA ALA A 48 6.37 12.61 -15.55
C ALA A 48 7.60 13.15 -16.30
N ARG A 49 8.29 14.12 -15.70
CA ARG A 49 9.54 14.67 -16.23
C ARG A 49 10.75 13.86 -15.83
N ASN A 50 10.72 13.33 -14.61
CA ASN A 50 11.83 12.59 -14.04
C ASN A 50 11.31 11.62 -12.98
N LEU A 51 12.07 10.56 -12.73
CA LEU A 51 11.84 9.58 -11.68
C LEU A 51 13.16 9.41 -10.90
N LYS A 52 13.12 9.70 -9.61
CA LYS A 52 14.28 9.77 -8.73
C LYS A 52 14.09 8.90 -7.49
N GLU A 53 15.20 8.49 -6.92
CA GLU A 53 15.22 7.82 -5.62
C GLU A 53 14.68 8.76 -4.54
N PHE A 54 13.98 8.19 -3.57
CA PHE A 54 13.55 8.92 -2.38
C PHE A 54 14.72 9.04 -1.37
N SER A 55 15.48 10.12 -1.48
CA SER A 55 16.70 10.35 -0.71
C SER A 55 16.91 11.84 -0.40
N SER A 56 17.44 12.17 0.78
CA SER A 56 17.75 13.56 1.20
C SER A 56 18.80 14.25 0.31
N PHE A 57 19.51 13.49 -0.53
CA PHE A 57 20.50 14.02 -1.47
C PHE A 57 19.93 14.37 -2.84
N GLU A 58 18.65 14.11 -3.06
CA GLU A 58 17.96 14.42 -4.31
C GLU A 58 17.19 15.74 -4.22
N ALA A 59 16.97 16.37 -5.37
CA ALA A 59 16.24 17.63 -5.50
C ALA A 59 15.58 17.74 -6.89
N GLY A 60 14.54 18.57 -7.00
CA GLY A 60 13.99 19.01 -8.29
C GLY A 60 14.85 20.11 -8.90
N GLY A 61 14.88 20.19 -10.23
CA GLY A 61 15.52 21.28 -10.95
C GLY A 61 14.67 22.57 -10.93
N GLU A 62 15.30 23.69 -11.27
CA GLU A 62 14.65 25.02 -11.28
C GLU A 62 13.39 25.09 -12.15
N ASN A 63 13.35 24.33 -13.25
CA ASN A 63 12.22 24.31 -14.16
C ASN A 63 11.13 23.32 -13.76
N GLU A 64 11.24 22.63 -12.63
CA GLU A 64 10.37 21.53 -12.20
C GLU A 64 9.52 21.91 -10.98
N PRO A 65 8.45 22.72 -11.15
CA PRO A 65 7.69 23.27 -10.02
C PRO A 65 6.75 22.25 -9.35
N LYS A 66 6.76 20.99 -9.78
CA LYS A 66 5.84 19.97 -9.29
C LYS A 66 6.59 18.71 -8.87
N ALA A 67 6.32 18.26 -7.65
CA ALA A 67 6.82 17.00 -7.11
C ALA A 67 5.68 16.04 -6.80
N VAL A 68 5.91 14.75 -7.05
CA VAL A 68 5.08 13.66 -6.57
C VAL A 68 5.96 12.72 -5.77
N PHE A 69 5.66 12.55 -4.49
CA PHE A 69 6.32 11.59 -3.61
C PHE A 69 5.45 10.34 -3.52
N VAL A 70 6.04 9.15 -3.63
CA VAL A 70 5.35 7.87 -3.45
C VAL A 70 6.12 7.06 -2.42
N VAL A 71 5.54 6.93 -1.23
CA VAL A 71 6.22 6.38 -0.05
C VAL A 71 5.42 5.26 0.60
N SER A 72 6.13 4.23 1.07
CA SER A 72 5.57 3.05 1.72
C SER A 72 5.56 3.13 3.24
N THR A 73 6.17 4.18 3.81
CA THR A 73 6.37 4.39 5.24
C THR A 73 5.43 5.45 5.82
N LEU A 74 5.37 5.51 7.15
CA LEU A 74 4.63 6.54 7.88
C LEU A 74 5.14 7.94 7.52
N LEU A 75 4.25 8.94 7.46
CA LEU A 75 4.57 10.34 7.16
C LEU A 75 5.11 11.08 8.40
N LYS A 76 6.12 10.48 9.05
CA LYS A 76 6.83 11.04 10.21
C LYS A 76 8.25 10.51 10.30
N GLY A 77 9.06 11.11 11.18
CA GLY A 77 10.46 10.77 11.35
C GLY A 77 11.20 10.87 10.01
N ARG A 78 12.02 9.85 9.70
CA ARG A 78 12.87 9.84 8.51
C ARG A 78 12.15 10.16 7.20
N THR A 79 10.93 9.65 6.98
CA THR A 79 10.16 9.94 5.76
C THR A 79 9.87 11.44 5.63
N ALA A 80 9.46 12.07 6.73
CA ALA A 80 9.15 13.50 6.75
C ALA A 80 10.43 14.33 6.60
N ASP A 81 11.52 13.91 7.23
CA ASP A 81 12.83 14.58 7.12
C ASP A 81 13.35 14.55 5.67
N ILE A 82 13.30 13.39 4.99
CA ILE A 82 13.70 13.27 3.58
C ILE A 82 12.83 14.15 2.67
N ILE A 83 11.50 14.13 2.84
CA ILE A 83 10.60 15.00 2.05
C ILE A 83 10.95 16.47 2.26
N LYS A 84 11.20 16.87 3.51
CA LYS A 84 11.58 18.24 3.86
C LYS A 84 12.92 18.63 3.23
N ASP A 85 13.92 17.76 3.26
CA ASP A 85 15.23 18.01 2.66
C ASP A 85 15.10 18.20 1.14
N ILE A 86 14.38 17.30 0.46
CA ILE A 86 14.14 17.37 -0.99
C ILE A 86 13.42 18.68 -1.33
N ILE A 87 12.35 19.04 -0.60
CA ILE A 87 11.60 20.28 -0.83
C ILE A 87 12.49 21.51 -0.59
N GLY A 88 13.26 21.53 0.50
CA GLY A 88 14.13 22.65 0.87
C GLY A 88 15.27 22.90 -0.11
N LEU A 89 15.66 21.89 -0.88
CA LEU A 89 16.66 21.98 -1.95
C LEU A 89 16.05 22.24 -3.34
N SER A 90 14.73 22.41 -3.42
CA SER A 90 13.97 22.52 -4.68
C SER A 90 13.12 23.79 -4.75
N HIS A 91 12.49 24.01 -5.90
CA HIS A 91 11.59 25.14 -6.15
C HIS A 91 10.15 24.68 -6.46
N PHE A 92 9.64 23.74 -5.67
CA PHE A 92 8.30 23.21 -5.86
C PHE A 92 7.21 24.20 -5.43
N GLN A 93 6.16 24.28 -6.24
CA GLN A 93 4.93 25.04 -5.99
C GLN A 93 3.71 24.11 -5.87
N TYR A 94 3.90 22.83 -6.20
CA TYR A 94 2.89 21.80 -6.12
C TYR A 94 3.54 20.49 -5.66
N CYS A 95 3.28 20.08 -4.43
CA CYS A 95 3.69 18.77 -3.90
C CYS A 95 2.48 17.86 -3.70
N VAL A 96 2.56 16.63 -4.23
CA VAL A 96 1.60 15.56 -3.92
C VAL A 96 2.36 14.44 -3.22
N VAL A 97 1.87 13.96 -2.09
CA VAL A 97 2.42 12.79 -1.40
C VAL A 97 1.42 11.67 -1.43
N PHE A 98 1.76 10.60 -2.15
CA PHE A 98 1.08 9.32 -2.07
C PHE A 98 1.72 8.46 -0.99
N THR A 99 0.90 7.94 -0.08
CA THR A 99 1.33 6.98 0.93
C THR A 99 0.59 5.65 0.78
N THR A 100 1.30 4.53 0.93
CA THR A 100 0.65 3.22 1.03
C THR A 100 0.00 2.97 2.38
N VAL A 101 0.37 3.76 3.41
CA VAL A 101 -0.10 3.60 4.79
C VAL A 101 -1.41 4.36 4.98
N ALA A 102 -2.47 3.63 5.31
CA ALA A 102 -3.80 4.20 5.52
C ALA A 102 -3.80 5.20 6.69
N HIS A 103 -4.69 6.19 6.62
CA HIS A 103 -4.82 7.23 7.65
C HIS A 103 -5.03 6.67 9.06
N SER A 104 -5.89 5.66 9.22
CA SER A 104 -6.13 4.99 10.50
C SER A 104 -4.87 4.39 11.12
N ILE A 105 -3.94 3.92 10.28
CA ILE A 105 -2.65 3.37 10.73
C ILE A 105 -1.68 4.48 11.10
N GLN A 106 -1.73 5.62 10.41
CA GLN A 106 -0.94 6.79 10.80
C GLN A 106 -1.40 7.36 12.15
N LEU A 107 -2.72 7.40 12.40
CA LEU A 107 -3.28 7.75 13.71
C LEU A 107 -2.82 6.79 14.81
N LEU A 108 -2.91 5.48 14.55
CA LEU A 108 -2.46 4.45 15.48
C LEU A 108 -0.98 4.63 15.84
N ALA A 109 -0.13 4.87 14.84
CA ALA A 109 1.29 5.10 15.07
C ALA A 109 1.56 6.35 15.93
N ASN A 110 0.63 7.31 15.97
CA ASN A 110 0.71 8.52 16.79
C ASN A 110 -0.02 8.37 18.14
N ASN A 111 -0.38 7.13 18.54
CA ASN A 111 -1.12 6.81 19.76
C ASN A 111 -2.50 7.49 19.84
N VAL A 112 -3.11 7.79 18.69
CA VAL A 112 -4.48 8.33 18.61
C VAL A 112 -5.43 7.18 18.32
N THR A 113 -6.33 6.88 19.27
CA THR A 113 -7.28 5.76 19.20
C THR A 113 -8.67 6.16 18.68
N ALA A 114 -8.91 7.45 18.46
CA ALA A 114 -10.18 7.94 17.94
C ALA A 114 -10.24 7.76 16.41
N GLU A 115 -11.29 7.10 15.92
CA GLU A 115 -11.68 7.18 14.51
C GLU A 115 -12.22 8.58 14.25
N LEU A 116 -11.41 9.41 13.59
CA LEU A 116 -11.82 10.75 13.16
C LEU A 116 -12.36 10.62 11.73
N GLU A 117 -13.55 11.18 11.46
CA GLU A 117 -14.18 11.12 10.12
C GLU A 117 -13.38 11.90 9.07
N GLU A 118 -12.69 12.95 9.48
CA GLU A 118 -11.75 13.68 8.64
C GLU A 118 -10.38 12.97 8.58
N ASN A 119 -9.52 13.35 7.63
CA ASN A 119 -8.15 12.84 7.53
C ASN A 119 -7.13 13.82 8.17
N PRO A 120 -7.17 14.15 9.49
CA PRO A 120 -6.37 15.22 10.06
C PRO A 120 -4.87 14.99 9.96
N VAL A 121 -4.40 13.74 9.91
CA VAL A 121 -2.98 13.45 9.71
C VAL A 121 -2.52 13.88 8.32
N PHE A 122 -3.36 13.69 7.31
CA PHE A 122 -3.05 14.10 5.94
C PHE A 122 -3.09 15.62 5.83
N GLN A 123 -4.12 16.26 6.37
CA GLN A 123 -4.22 17.72 6.41
C GLN A 123 -3.03 18.37 7.15
N GLN A 124 -2.66 17.87 8.32
CA GLN A 124 -1.48 18.38 9.06
C GLN A 124 -0.19 18.19 8.28
N PHE A 125 -0.09 17.13 7.47
CA PHE A 125 1.09 16.91 6.63
C PHE A 125 1.05 17.81 5.39
N GLU A 126 -0.12 18.09 4.82
CA GLU A 126 -0.31 19.10 3.77
C GLU A 126 0.11 20.49 4.24
N GLU A 127 -0.27 20.90 5.45
CA GLU A 127 0.16 22.14 6.08
C GLU A 127 1.69 22.21 6.18
N LYS A 128 2.34 21.14 6.66
CA LYS A 128 3.82 21.05 6.70
C LYS A 128 4.47 21.14 5.33
N LEU A 129 3.89 20.50 4.31
CA LEU A 129 4.39 20.59 2.94
C LEU A 129 4.37 22.05 2.46
N SER A 130 3.24 22.74 2.66
CA SER A 130 3.11 24.15 2.31
C SER A 130 4.09 25.03 3.08
N GLU A 131 4.33 24.75 4.37
CA GLU A 131 5.34 25.44 5.18
C GLU A 131 6.75 25.23 4.62
N TRP A 132 7.10 23.99 4.25
CA TRP A 132 8.42 23.67 3.71
C TRP A 132 8.65 24.25 2.31
N MET A 133 7.60 24.37 1.48
CA MET A 133 7.69 25.06 0.19
C MET A 133 7.80 26.59 0.35
N GLY A 134 7.51 27.14 1.53
CA GLY A 134 7.71 28.55 1.87
C GLY A 134 6.59 29.51 1.43
N ASP A 135 5.50 29.01 0.86
CA ASP A 135 4.31 29.81 0.50
C ASP A 135 3.03 28.99 0.76
N MET A 136 2.13 29.56 1.56
CA MET A 136 0.81 28.97 1.88
C MET A 136 -0.15 28.95 0.68
N ASN A 137 0.14 29.70 -0.39
CA ASN A 137 -0.63 29.67 -1.62
C ASN A 137 -0.24 28.51 -2.55
N TYR A 138 0.85 27.80 -2.25
CA TYR A 138 1.24 26.60 -2.99
C TYR A 138 0.33 25.42 -2.67
N THR A 139 0.28 24.47 -3.60
CA THR A 139 -0.63 23.33 -3.49
C THR A 139 0.08 22.16 -2.85
N ALA A 140 -0.47 21.67 -1.73
CA ALA A 140 -0.05 20.44 -1.09
C ALA A 140 -1.24 19.47 -1.04
N GLU A 141 -1.00 18.20 -1.39
CA GLU A 141 -2.00 17.14 -1.29
C GLU A 141 -1.36 15.88 -0.71
N VAL A 142 -2.06 15.20 0.20
CA VAL A 142 -1.65 13.91 0.75
C VAL A 142 -2.76 12.89 0.51
N ILE A 143 -2.42 11.83 -0.23
CA ILE A 143 -3.39 10.87 -0.75
C ILE A 143 -2.98 9.45 -0.36
N HIS A 144 -3.92 8.67 0.17
CA HIS A 144 -3.72 7.24 0.37
C HIS A 144 -3.90 6.49 -0.96
N ALA A 145 -2.87 5.74 -1.37
CA ALA A 145 -2.90 4.83 -2.50
C ALA A 145 -2.15 3.54 -2.14
N PRO A 146 -2.84 2.40 -1.94
CA PRO A 146 -2.21 1.15 -1.53
C PRO A 146 -1.54 0.46 -2.73
N VAL A 147 -0.49 1.07 -3.28
CA VAL A 147 0.33 0.55 -4.38
C VAL A 147 1.28 -0.58 -3.92
N VAL A 148 0.74 -1.54 -3.17
CA VAL A 148 1.51 -2.63 -2.54
C VAL A 148 1.38 -3.98 -3.27
N PHE A 149 0.47 -4.06 -4.24
CA PHE A 149 0.18 -5.28 -4.99
C PHE A 149 0.94 -5.32 -6.31
N THR A 150 1.45 -6.49 -6.66
CA THR A 150 2.12 -6.76 -7.93
C THR A 150 1.43 -7.93 -8.62
N GLN A 151 0.87 -7.70 -9.80
CA GLN A 151 0.14 -8.73 -10.54
C GLN A 151 1.07 -9.48 -11.50
N VAL A 152 1.41 -10.73 -11.15
CA VAL A 152 2.27 -11.59 -11.98
C VAL A 152 1.47 -12.34 -13.04
N SER A 153 0.21 -12.68 -12.73
CA SER A 153 -0.74 -13.24 -13.69
C SER A 153 -2.17 -12.82 -13.32
N PRO A 154 -3.18 -13.03 -14.17
CA PRO A 154 -4.57 -12.65 -13.85
C PRO A 154 -5.11 -13.27 -12.56
N GLN A 155 -4.53 -14.38 -12.09
CA GLN A 155 -4.94 -15.09 -10.87
C GLN A 155 -3.92 -14.96 -9.73
N LEU A 156 -2.80 -14.27 -9.96
CA LEU A 156 -1.68 -14.20 -9.02
C LEU A 156 -1.29 -12.76 -8.70
N LEU A 157 -1.64 -12.34 -7.49
CA LEU A 157 -1.21 -11.08 -6.89
C LEU A 157 -0.19 -11.38 -5.78
N LEU A 158 0.93 -10.66 -5.81
CA LEU A 158 1.93 -10.69 -4.74
C LEU A 158 1.96 -9.36 -4.02
N THR A 159 2.55 -9.36 -2.83
CA THR A 159 2.77 -8.14 -2.04
C THR A 159 4.23 -8.07 -1.58
N PRO A 160 5.19 -7.85 -2.51
CA PRO A 160 6.63 -7.95 -2.23
C PRO A 160 7.10 -6.93 -1.18
N ILE A 161 6.40 -5.79 -1.05
CA ILE A 161 6.62 -4.78 0.01
C ILE A 161 6.58 -5.37 1.42
N PHE A 162 5.85 -6.49 1.62
CA PHE A 162 5.73 -7.19 2.89
C PHE A 162 6.49 -8.53 2.90
N ALA A 163 7.40 -8.76 1.95
CA ALA A 163 8.17 -10.01 1.88
C ALA A 163 8.95 -10.26 3.17
N HIS A 164 9.43 -9.19 3.82
CA HIS A 164 10.17 -9.29 5.07
C HIS A 164 9.30 -9.76 6.24
N LEU A 165 7.96 -9.70 6.19
CA LEU A 165 7.11 -10.32 7.21
C LEU A 165 7.28 -11.85 7.25
N PHE A 166 7.91 -12.44 6.23
CA PHE A 166 8.07 -13.87 6.06
C PHE A 166 9.53 -14.27 5.79
N PRO A 167 10.03 -15.38 6.35
CA PRO A 167 9.50 -16.18 7.44
C PRO A 167 10.05 -15.67 8.78
N LEU A 168 9.58 -14.52 9.29
CA LEU A 168 10.12 -13.94 10.53
C LEU A 168 9.65 -14.62 11.83
N LEU A 169 8.76 -15.62 11.78
CA LEU A 169 8.15 -16.18 12.99
C LEU A 169 8.44 -17.68 13.19
N PHE A 170 9.73 -18.06 13.17
CA PHE A 170 10.21 -19.39 13.60
C PHE A 170 10.19 -19.63 15.12
N VAL A 171 9.82 -18.63 15.91
CA VAL A 171 9.64 -18.78 17.36
C VAL A 171 8.36 -19.55 17.62
N SER A 172 8.51 -20.87 17.81
CA SER A 172 7.57 -21.82 18.44
C SER A 172 6.16 -21.27 18.68
N LEU A 173 5.33 -21.28 17.64
CA LEU A 173 4.03 -20.61 17.64
C LEU A 173 2.96 -21.37 18.43
N THR A 174 2.96 -21.19 19.75
CA THR A 174 1.75 -21.26 20.59
C THR A 174 1.09 -19.89 20.59
N ASP A 175 -0.22 -19.83 20.34
CA ASP A 175 -1.12 -18.68 20.31
C ASP A 175 -0.52 -17.28 20.61
N PHE A 176 -0.08 -16.60 19.55
CA PHE A 176 0.33 -15.18 19.58
C PHE A 176 -0.88 -14.28 19.37
N ASP A 177 -0.98 -13.21 20.17
CA ASP A 177 -1.94 -12.11 20.01
C ASP A 177 -1.22 -10.85 19.44
N MET A 178 -1.95 -9.98 18.75
CA MET A 178 -1.43 -8.76 18.13
C MET A 178 -0.66 -7.88 19.14
N GLN A 179 -1.13 -7.83 20.39
CA GLN A 179 -0.52 -7.03 21.46
C GLN A 179 0.87 -7.51 21.88
N SER A 180 1.22 -8.77 21.59
CA SER A 180 2.53 -9.35 21.92
C SER A 180 3.62 -9.00 20.91
N LEU A 181 3.25 -8.42 19.76
CA LEU A 181 4.17 -8.05 18.68
C LEU A 181 4.77 -6.67 18.94
N THR A 182 5.94 -6.39 18.35
CA THR A 182 6.51 -5.04 18.39
C THR A 182 5.57 -4.06 17.67
N PRO A 183 5.50 -2.78 18.10
CA PRO A 183 4.63 -1.79 17.46
C PRO A 183 4.86 -1.67 15.94
N GLU A 184 6.10 -1.81 15.49
CA GLU A 184 6.46 -1.76 14.06
C GLU A 184 5.79 -2.91 13.29
N LEU A 185 5.87 -4.14 13.83
CA LEU A 185 5.27 -5.31 13.21
C LEU A 185 3.74 -5.23 13.22
N GLN A 186 3.14 -4.69 14.30
CA GLN A 186 1.70 -4.44 14.35
C GLN A 186 1.27 -3.46 13.24
N ILE A 187 2.02 -2.38 13.03
CA ILE A 187 1.77 -1.39 11.98
C ILE A 187 1.84 -2.03 10.60
N GLU A 188 2.83 -2.87 10.34
CA GLU A 188 2.98 -3.54 9.03
C GLU A 188 1.83 -4.53 8.75
N ILE A 189 1.45 -5.36 9.74
CA ILE A 189 0.33 -6.30 9.61
C ILE A 189 -0.99 -5.56 9.36
N LYS A 190 -1.23 -4.47 10.11
CA LYS A 190 -2.43 -3.66 9.93
C LYS A 190 -2.41 -2.92 8.59
N THR A 191 -1.24 -2.47 8.11
CA THR A 191 -1.08 -1.85 6.78
C THR A 191 -1.40 -2.85 5.67
N LEU A 192 -0.88 -4.07 5.75
CA LEU A 192 -1.22 -5.16 4.82
C LEU A 192 -2.74 -5.43 4.84
N THR A 193 -3.33 -5.48 6.04
CA THR A 193 -4.77 -5.71 6.21
C THR A 193 -5.60 -4.59 5.56
N CYS A 194 -5.23 -3.32 5.75
CA CYS A 194 -5.88 -2.19 5.11
C CYS A 194 -5.75 -2.26 3.58
N ALA A 195 -4.59 -2.62 3.04
CA ALA A 195 -4.40 -2.77 1.60
C ALA A 195 -5.28 -3.89 1.02
N VAL A 196 -5.35 -5.03 1.70
CA VAL A 196 -6.24 -6.16 1.34
C VAL A 196 -7.71 -5.74 1.43
N ASN A 197 -8.09 -4.94 2.42
CA ASN A 197 -9.44 -4.37 2.50
C ASN A 197 -9.75 -3.45 1.31
N SER A 198 -8.84 -2.53 0.94
CA SER A 198 -9.01 -1.64 -0.22
C SER A 198 -9.16 -2.43 -1.54
N MET A 199 -8.50 -3.58 -1.64
CA MET A 199 -8.67 -4.50 -2.76
C MET A 199 -10.12 -5.03 -2.85
N PHE A 200 -10.73 -5.44 -1.74
CA PHE A 200 -12.15 -5.87 -1.73
C PHE A 200 -13.12 -4.73 -1.98
N GLU A 201 -12.79 -3.51 -1.56
CA GLU A 201 -13.60 -2.33 -1.87
C GLU A 201 -13.64 -2.06 -3.37
N SER A 202 -12.48 -2.07 -4.02
CA SER A 202 -12.40 -1.82 -5.47
C SER A 202 -13.13 -2.87 -6.31
N THR A 203 -13.29 -4.10 -5.79
CA THR A 203 -14.03 -5.18 -6.46
C THR A 203 -15.48 -5.31 -5.97
N SER A 204 -15.90 -4.47 -5.01
CA SER A 204 -17.19 -4.58 -4.31
C SER A 204 -17.48 -6.01 -3.83
N THR A 205 -16.47 -6.65 -3.22
CA THR A 205 -16.53 -8.05 -2.77
C THR A 205 -16.83 -8.14 -1.27
N GLN A 206 -17.82 -8.97 -0.95
CA GLN A 206 -18.09 -9.51 0.38
C GLN A 206 -17.22 -10.75 0.59
N GLU A 207 -16.26 -10.64 1.49
CA GLU A 207 -15.35 -11.73 1.83
C GLU A 207 -15.81 -12.56 3.04
N GLU A 208 -15.61 -13.87 2.96
CA GLU A 208 -15.64 -14.82 4.07
C GLU A 208 -14.21 -15.31 4.34
N ASN A 209 -13.71 -15.09 5.56
CA ASN A 209 -12.29 -15.29 5.88
C ASN A 209 -12.06 -16.63 6.60
N PHE A 210 -11.18 -17.45 6.05
CA PHE A 210 -10.66 -18.68 6.63
C PHE A 210 -9.16 -18.54 6.86
N ALA A 211 -8.63 -19.08 7.94
CA ALA A 211 -7.23 -18.92 8.29
C ALA A 211 -6.60 -20.23 8.76
N VAL A 212 -5.43 -20.56 8.19
CA VAL A 212 -4.63 -21.74 8.52
C VAL A 212 -3.26 -21.29 8.97
N GLY A 213 -3.14 -21.10 10.29
CA GLY A 213 -1.90 -20.74 10.97
C GLY A 213 -2.02 -19.47 11.80
N PRO A 214 -1.12 -19.24 12.78
CA PRO A 214 -1.17 -18.10 13.69
C PRO A 214 -1.15 -16.73 13.00
N MET A 215 -0.29 -16.51 12.01
CA MET A 215 -0.20 -15.21 11.33
C MET A 215 -1.44 -14.95 10.47
N SER A 216 -1.88 -15.99 9.75
CA SER A 216 -3.12 -15.99 9.00
C SER A 216 -4.32 -15.66 9.88
N ARG A 217 -4.37 -16.17 11.12
CA ARG A 217 -5.44 -15.85 12.10
C ARG A 217 -5.40 -14.38 12.51
N LEU A 218 -4.22 -13.81 12.72
CA LEU A 218 -4.08 -12.39 13.05
C LEU A 218 -4.58 -11.51 11.91
N ILE A 219 -4.13 -11.75 10.66
CA ILE A 219 -4.57 -10.97 9.49
C ILE A 219 -6.09 -11.13 9.29
N ALA A 220 -6.61 -12.36 9.34
CA ALA A 220 -8.04 -12.61 9.17
C ALA A 220 -8.88 -11.97 10.28
N GLY A 221 -8.39 -11.97 11.52
CA GLY A 221 -9.03 -11.34 12.68
C GLY A 221 -9.07 -9.82 12.57
N GLU A 222 -7.96 -9.19 12.16
CA GLU A 222 -7.90 -7.76 11.90
C GLU A 222 -8.84 -7.36 10.75
N LEU A 223 -8.82 -8.11 9.65
CA LEU A 223 -9.70 -7.86 8.51
C LEU A 223 -11.18 -8.01 8.90
N ALA A 224 -11.52 -9.04 9.69
CA ALA A 224 -12.87 -9.25 10.18
C ALA A 224 -13.35 -8.10 11.10
N ASN A 225 -12.42 -7.44 11.79
CA ASN A 225 -12.71 -6.31 12.66
C ASN A 225 -12.68 -4.95 11.98
N HIS A 226 -12.11 -4.85 10.78
CA HIS A 226 -11.99 -3.61 10.02
C HIS A 226 -13.37 -2.95 9.79
N PRO A 227 -13.58 -1.67 10.18
CA PRO A 227 -14.87 -1.00 10.10
C PRO A 227 -15.47 -1.01 8.69
N GLN A 228 -14.66 -0.67 7.68
CA GLN A 228 -15.11 -0.65 6.28
C GLN A 228 -15.47 -2.06 5.78
N ALA A 229 -14.78 -3.11 6.22
CA ALA A 229 -15.10 -4.49 5.87
C ALA A 229 -16.45 -4.93 6.48
N LYS A 230 -16.73 -4.53 7.74
CA LYS A 230 -18.03 -4.79 8.39
C LYS A 230 -19.19 -4.14 7.64
N SER A 231 -19.00 -2.92 7.14
CA SER A 231 -20.02 -2.23 6.34
C SER A 231 -20.19 -2.89 4.96
N ARG A 232 -19.09 -3.10 4.22
CA ARG A 232 -19.11 -3.70 2.88
C ARG A 232 -19.75 -5.08 2.84
N ARG A 233 -19.50 -5.93 3.84
CA ARG A 233 -20.10 -7.29 3.90
C ARG A 233 -21.63 -7.29 4.00
N LYS A 234 -22.27 -6.16 4.34
CA LYS A 234 -23.74 -6.02 4.36
C LYS A 234 -24.31 -5.57 3.01
N THR A 235 -23.51 -4.92 2.18
CA THR A 235 -24.00 -4.16 1.00
C THR A 235 -23.43 -4.64 -0.32
N ALA A 236 -22.27 -5.31 -0.31
CA ALA A 236 -21.61 -5.81 -1.51
C ALA A 236 -22.40 -6.93 -2.19
N THR A 237 -22.34 -6.94 -3.52
CA THR A 237 -23.06 -7.91 -4.38
C THR A 237 -22.22 -9.13 -4.71
N ASN A 238 -20.90 -8.96 -4.86
CA ASN A 238 -19.98 -10.06 -5.15
C ASN A 238 -19.63 -10.78 -3.85
N LYS A 239 -19.57 -12.12 -3.88
CA LYS A 239 -19.14 -12.93 -2.72
C LYS A 239 -17.86 -13.68 -3.07
N ALA A 240 -16.98 -13.81 -2.09
CA ALA A 240 -15.78 -14.63 -2.21
C ALA A 240 -15.38 -15.23 -0.86
N SER A 241 -14.81 -16.43 -0.91
CA SER A 241 -14.17 -17.06 0.24
C SER A 241 -12.66 -16.90 0.13
N ILE A 242 -12.02 -16.52 1.21
CA ILE A 242 -10.58 -16.23 1.25
C ILE A 242 -9.94 -17.16 2.25
N VAL A 243 -8.86 -17.82 1.85
CA VAL A 243 -8.08 -18.68 2.73
C VAL A 243 -6.70 -18.06 2.92
N PHE A 244 -6.44 -17.58 4.13
CA PHE A 244 -5.12 -17.16 4.58
C PHE A 244 -4.34 -18.40 5.04
N ILE A 245 -3.16 -18.63 4.48
CA ILE A 245 -2.34 -19.82 4.80
C ILE A 245 -0.94 -19.38 5.20
N ASP A 246 -0.50 -19.79 6.38
CA ASP A 246 0.89 -19.62 6.80
C ASP A 246 1.75 -20.62 6.05
N SER A 247 2.65 -20.11 5.21
CA SER A 247 3.66 -20.97 4.61
C SER A 247 4.71 -21.33 5.65
N LYS A 248 4.56 -22.50 6.27
CA LYS A 248 5.67 -23.10 7.02
C LYS A 248 6.77 -23.42 6.00
N ARG A 249 7.98 -22.91 6.21
CA ARG A 249 9.17 -23.34 5.46
C ARG A 249 9.33 -24.86 5.69
N ARG A 250 8.80 -25.70 4.79
CA ARG A 250 9.45 -26.98 4.51
C ARG A 250 10.67 -26.59 3.69
N THR A 251 11.85 -26.78 4.26
CA THR A 251 13.09 -26.89 3.51
C THR A 251 12.87 -27.90 2.39
N LEU A 252 12.54 -27.43 1.20
CA LEU A 252 12.77 -28.15 -0.03
C LEU A 252 14.15 -27.70 -0.50
N GLU A 253 15.05 -28.66 -0.68
CA GLU A 253 16.49 -28.50 -0.97
C GLU A 253 16.83 -27.76 -2.27
N ASN A 254 15.88 -27.13 -2.96
CA ASN A 254 16.13 -26.42 -4.20
C ASN A 254 15.58 -24.99 -4.09
N GLY A 255 16.50 -24.02 -4.05
CA GLY A 255 16.26 -22.61 -3.75
C GLY A 255 15.18 -21.93 -4.59
N PHE A 256 13.93 -21.96 -4.12
CA PHE A 256 12.86 -21.11 -4.60
C PHE A 256 12.19 -20.37 -3.43
N LEU A 257 12.07 -19.06 -3.62
CA LEU A 257 11.50 -18.07 -2.72
C LEU A 257 10.04 -18.41 -2.39
N VAL A 258 9.74 -18.58 -1.11
CA VAL A 258 8.38 -18.87 -0.63
C VAL A 258 7.62 -17.56 -0.53
N ILE A 259 6.85 -17.27 -1.56
CA ILE A 259 5.91 -16.16 -1.64
C ILE A 259 4.71 -16.49 -0.75
N MET A 260 4.27 -15.55 0.09
CA MET A 260 2.90 -15.61 0.61
C MET A 260 1.98 -15.45 -0.60
N LEU A 261 1.55 -16.59 -1.14
CA LEU A 261 0.47 -16.64 -2.09
C LEU A 261 -0.78 -16.26 -1.31
N LEU A 262 -1.20 -15.00 -1.41
CA LEU A 262 -2.60 -14.69 -1.22
C LEU A 262 -3.33 -15.39 -2.38
N TYR A 263 -3.61 -16.69 -2.24
CA TYR A 263 -4.50 -17.41 -3.15
C TYR A 263 -5.90 -16.87 -2.88
N LEU A 264 -6.18 -15.73 -3.51
CA LEU A 264 -7.52 -15.19 -3.55
C LEU A 264 -8.30 -16.04 -4.56
N PHE A 265 -8.81 -17.19 -4.10
CA PHE A 265 -9.83 -17.90 -4.85
C PHE A 265 -11.13 -17.09 -4.78
N LEU A 266 -11.26 -16.13 -5.69
CA LEU A 266 -12.53 -15.45 -5.94
C LEU A 266 -13.51 -16.47 -6.56
N PHE A 267 -14.19 -17.23 -5.72
CA PHE A 267 -15.39 -17.97 -6.11
C PHE A 267 -16.54 -16.98 -6.31
N SER A 268 -16.47 -16.15 -7.35
CA SER A 268 -17.63 -15.41 -7.81
C SER A 268 -18.55 -16.36 -8.56
N HIS A 269 -19.83 -16.42 -8.19
CA HIS A 269 -20.86 -17.25 -8.84
C HIS A 269 -20.99 -17.00 -10.36
N HIS A 270 -20.32 -15.98 -10.92
CA HIS A 270 -20.25 -15.69 -12.35
C HIS A 270 -19.04 -16.29 -13.10
N PHE A 271 -18.03 -16.81 -12.41
CA PHE A 271 -16.89 -17.50 -13.04
C PHE A 271 -17.04 -19.01 -12.90
N LYS A 272 -17.61 -19.66 -13.93
CA LYS A 272 -17.52 -21.11 -14.09
C LYS A 272 -16.07 -21.49 -14.41
N LEU A 273 -15.33 -21.94 -13.40
CA LEU A 273 -14.14 -22.76 -13.62
C LEU A 273 -14.62 -24.17 -14.00
N ASN A 274 -14.56 -24.49 -15.29
CA ASN A 274 -14.58 -25.87 -15.74
C ASN A 274 -13.23 -26.49 -15.39
N PHE A 275 -13.22 -27.46 -14.47
CA PHE A 275 -12.09 -28.33 -14.24
C PHE A 275 -12.00 -29.35 -15.38
N VAL A 276 -10.82 -29.50 -15.97
CA VAL A 276 -10.34 -30.76 -16.57
C VAL A 276 -9.03 -31.10 -15.87
#